data_AF-A0A8H9I6E1-F1
#
_entry.id   AF-A0A8H9I6E1-F1
#
_cell.length_a   1.000
_cell.length_b   1.000
_cell.length_c   1.000
_cell.angle_alpha   90.00
_cell.angle_beta   90.00
_cell.angle_gamma   90.00
#
_symmetry.space_group_name_H-M   'P 1'
#
loop_
_entity.id
_entity.type
_entity.pdbx_description
1 polymer ?
#
loop_
_entity_poly.entity_id
_entity_poly.type
_entity_poly.pdbx_seq_one_letter_code
_entity_poly.pdbx_strand_id
1 'polypeptide(L)'
;MERQNGFTLTEMMVAMVMGVIIVIGAGQLFLSTLHTFRQTESLGRQQEALIFSVTHITTTLQRRGAYDDAGEPYYRLQCVPSASECRCTLQDMSRAQPLVNFQAAEGASCPRDEPVGTAVDQAPAVYQVALPLGPGGQAVTFHVAHREALFHLDE
;
A
#
# COMPACT_ATOMS: atom_id res chain seq x y z
N MET A 1 13.07 68.45 19.30
CA MET A 1 14.19 67.81 20.04
C MET A 1 13.65 66.47 20.54
N GLU A 2 13.84 65.41 19.76
CA GLU A 2 13.31 64.07 20.06
C GLU A 2 14.18 63.41 21.14
N ARG A 3 13.54 62.95 22.22
CA ARG A 3 14.20 62.20 23.30
C ARG A 3 14.46 60.78 22.79
N GLN A 4 15.73 60.45 22.58
CA GLN A 4 16.15 59.07 22.36
C GLN A 4 15.99 58.31 23.69
N ASN A 5 14.90 57.55 23.82
CA ASN A 5 14.73 56.64 24.94
C ASN A 5 15.59 55.39 24.66
N GLY A 6 16.68 55.22 25.42
CA GLY A 6 17.58 54.09 25.29
C GLY A 6 16.95 52.77 25.76
N PHE A 7 17.22 51.70 25.03
CA PHE A 7 16.74 50.35 25.32
C PHE A 7 17.36 49.83 26.62
N THR A 8 16.57 49.23 27.50
CA THR A 8 17.10 48.65 28.75
C THR A 8 17.68 47.25 28.51
N LEU A 9 18.69 46.85 29.29
CA LEU A 9 19.32 45.52 29.18
C LEU A 9 18.28 44.39 29.36
N THR A 10 17.31 44.61 30.24
CA THR A 10 16.16 43.71 30.47
C THR A 10 15.26 43.58 29.24
N GLU A 11 15.02 44.67 28.52
CA GLU A 11 14.19 44.66 27.32
C GLU A 11 14.86 43.87 26.18
N MET A 12 16.18 43.95 26.09
CA MET A 12 16.98 43.19 25.12
C MET A 12 16.98 41.68 25.44
N MET A 13 17.08 41.33 26.73
CA MET A 13 16.96 39.95 27.17
C MET A 13 15.57 39.37 26.88
N VAL A 14 14.50 40.12 27.15
CA VAL A 14 13.12 39.68 26.87
C VAL A 14 12.90 39.49 25.37
N ALA A 15 13.40 40.41 24.53
CA ALA A 15 13.29 40.28 23.08
C ALA A 15 13.99 39.03 22.54
N MET A 16 15.18 38.71 23.05
CA MET A 16 15.92 37.51 22.66
C MET A 16 15.20 36.23 23.09
N VAL A 17 14.69 36.19 24.33
CA VAL A 17 13.95 35.04 24.85
C VAL A 17 12.66 34.81 24.05
N MET A 18 11.91 35.88 23.75
CA MET A 18 10.72 35.81 22.90
C MET A 18 11.06 35.27 21.49
N GLY A 19 12.16 35.74 20.90
CA GLY A 19 12.63 35.24 19.61
C GLY A 19 12.93 33.73 19.62
N VAL A 20 13.63 33.25 20.65
CA VAL A 20 13.94 31.81 20.80
C VAL A 20 12.68 30.96 20.97
N ILE A 21 11.73 31.42 21.79
CA ILE A 21 10.45 30.70 22.00
C ILE A 21 9.68 30.55 20.69
N ILE A 22 9.59 31.62 19.90
CA ILE A 22 8.88 31.61 18.61
C ILE A 22 9.56 30.64 17.64
N VAL A 23 10.89 30.67 17.53
CA VAL A 23 11.65 29.78 16.63
C VAL A 23 11.47 28.31 17.02
N ILE A 24 11.51 27.99 18.32
CA ILE A 24 11.30 26.62 18.81
C ILE A 24 9.87 26.16 18.52
N GLY A 25 8.87 27.00 18.81
CA GLY A 25 7.46 26.69 18.55
C GLY A 25 7.18 26.46 17.06
N ALA A 26 7.69 27.33 16.18
CA ALA A 26 7.59 27.16 14.74
C ALA A 26 8.33 25.91 14.25
N GLY A 27 9.49 25.59 14.83
CA GLY A 27 10.26 24.39 14.53
C GLY A 27 9.49 23.10 14.81
N GLN A 28 8.76 23.03 15.93
CA GLN A 28 7.92 21.87 16.24
C GLN A 28 6.79 21.68 15.23
N LEU A 29 6.09 22.77 14.87
CA LEU A 29 5.03 22.72 13.87
C LEU A 29 5.56 22.27 12.50
N PHE A 30 6.74 22.77 12.11
CA PHE A 30 7.40 22.39 10.86
C PHE A 30 7.77 20.90 10.83
N LEU A 31 8.37 20.38 11.91
CA LEU A 31 8.72 18.96 12.03
C LEU A 31 7.49 18.05 12.04
N SER A 32 6.44 18.44 12.75
CA SER A 32 5.16 17.70 12.78
C SER A 32 4.52 17.61 11.39
N THR A 33 4.57 18.72 10.65
CA THR A 33 4.07 18.78 9.27
C THR A 33 4.88 17.86 8.35
N LEU A 34 6.22 17.87 8.45
CA LEU A 34 7.08 16.99 7.67
C LEU A 34 6.84 15.50 7.98
N HIS A 35 6.61 15.15 9.25
CA HIS A 35 6.26 13.79 9.64
C HIS A 35 4.93 13.34 9.03
N THR A 36 3.91 14.20 9.08
CA THR A 36 2.58 13.95 8.51
C THR A 36 2.63 13.75 6.99
N PHE A 37 3.45 14.55 6.29
CA PHE A 37 3.62 14.41 4.84
C PHE A 37 4.24 13.06 4.46
N ARG A 38 5.29 12.61 5.15
CA ARG A 38 5.93 11.31 4.89
C ARG A 38 5.01 10.13 5.15
N GLN A 39 4.20 10.22 6.20
CA GLN A 39 3.22 9.19 6.52
C GLN A 39 2.13 9.10 5.44
N THR A 40 1.65 10.24 4.95
CA THR A 40 0.64 10.30 3.87
C THR A 40 1.19 9.79 2.55
N GLU A 41 2.46 10.07 2.22
CA GLU A 41 3.08 9.59 0.97
C GLU A 41 3.24 8.06 0.95
N SER A 42 3.64 7.45 2.07
CA SER A 42 3.69 6.00 2.25
C SER A 42 2.33 5.34 2.01
N LEU A 43 1.28 5.91 2.65
CA LEU A 43 -0.11 5.46 2.48
C LEU A 43 -0.61 5.63 1.04
N GLY A 44 -0.25 6.72 0.36
CA GLY A 44 -0.63 6.98 -1.03
C GLY A 44 -0.05 5.94 -1.99
N ARG A 45 1.24 5.60 -1.83
CA ARG A 45 1.92 4.62 -2.69
C ARG A 45 1.35 3.20 -2.53
N GLN A 46 0.95 2.83 -1.31
CA GLN A 46 0.27 1.56 -1.06
C GLN A 46 -1.11 1.50 -1.70
N GLN A 47 -1.88 2.59 -1.64
CA GLN A 47 -3.19 2.67 -2.27
C GLN A 47 -3.10 2.59 -3.80
N GLU A 48 -2.13 3.26 -4.41
CA GLU A 48 -1.90 3.19 -5.86
C GLU A 48 -1.54 1.75 -6.30
N ALA A 49 -0.64 1.10 -5.55
CA ALA A 49 -0.30 -0.30 -5.77
C ALA A 49 -1.49 -1.25 -5.65
N LEU A 50 -2.37 -1.05 -4.65
CA LEU A 50 -3.59 -1.82 -4.49
C LEU A 50 -4.54 -1.63 -5.68
N ILE A 51 -4.85 -0.38 -6.03
CA ILE A 51 -5.78 -0.05 -7.12
C ILE A 51 -5.27 -0.63 -8.45
N PHE A 52 -3.97 -0.46 -8.73
CA PHE A 52 -3.34 -1.02 -9.92
C PHE A 52 -3.46 -2.55 -9.95
N SER A 53 -3.10 -3.23 -8.86
CA SER A 53 -3.14 -4.70 -8.75
C SER A 53 -4.56 -5.23 -8.93
N VAL A 54 -5.54 -4.66 -8.22
CA VAL A 54 -6.95 -5.07 -8.30
C VAL A 54 -7.49 -4.89 -9.72
N THR A 55 -7.22 -3.76 -10.35
CA THR A 55 -7.70 -3.48 -11.71
C THR A 55 -7.09 -4.44 -12.74
N HIS A 56 -5.78 -4.70 -12.65
CA HIS A 56 -5.10 -5.64 -13.53
C HIS A 56 -5.58 -7.08 -13.35
N ILE A 57 -5.58 -7.58 -12.11
CA ILE A 57 -6.02 -8.94 -11.79
C ILE A 57 -7.46 -9.15 -12.22
N THR A 58 -8.36 -8.23 -11.82
CA THR A 58 -9.79 -8.34 -12.14
C THR A 58 -10.02 -8.39 -13.64
N THR A 59 -9.35 -7.54 -14.42
CA THR A 59 -9.50 -7.51 -15.88
C THR A 59 -9.04 -8.82 -16.52
N THR A 60 -7.92 -9.38 -16.05
CA THR A 60 -7.41 -10.66 -16.55
C THR A 60 -8.33 -11.81 -16.16
N LEU A 61 -8.71 -11.94 -14.89
CA LEU A 61 -9.59 -13.00 -14.40
C LEU A 61 -10.97 -12.97 -15.06
N GLN A 62 -11.53 -11.78 -15.31
CA GLN A 62 -12.80 -11.64 -16.02
C GLN A 62 -12.74 -12.16 -17.46
N ARG A 63 -11.60 -12.02 -18.13
CA ARG A 63 -11.42 -12.40 -19.55
C ARG A 63 -10.95 -13.83 -19.72
N ARG A 64 -10.02 -14.28 -18.87
CA ARG A 64 -9.29 -15.54 -19.06
C ARG A 64 -9.46 -16.55 -17.92
N GLY A 65 -10.07 -16.16 -16.80
CA GLY A 65 -10.05 -16.95 -15.57
C GLY A 65 -8.74 -16.78 -14.80
N ALA A 66 -8.58 -17.53 -13.70
CA ALA A 66 -7.39 -17.44 -12.85
C ALA A 66 -6.22 -18.32 -13.33
N TYR A 67 -6.51 -19.35 -14.11
CA TYR A 67 -5.54 -20.33 -14.61
C TYR A 67 -5.51 -20.32 -16.14
N ASP A 68 -4.37 -20.64 -16.72
CA ASP A 68 -4.23 -20.87 -18.16
C ASP A 68 -4.66 -22.29 -18.58
N ASP A 69 -4.56 -22.58 -19.88
CA ASP A 69 -4.94 -23.89 -20.44
C ASP A 69 -4.05 -25.05 -19.93
N ALA A 70 -2.87 -24.74 -19.38
CA ALA A 70 -1.98 -25.71 -18.76
C ALA A 70 -2.25 -25.90 -17.25
N GLY A 71 -3.18 -25.13 -16.67
CA GLY A 71 -3.50 -25.14 -15.25
C GLY A 71 -2.54 -24.31 -14.39
N GLU A 72 -1.70 -23.46 -14.98
CA GLU A 72 -0.82 -22.57 -14.26
C GLU A 72 -1.53 -21.24 -13.94
N PRO A 73 -1.33 -20.67 -12.73
CA PRO A 73 -2.00 -19.44 -12.34
C PRO A 73 -1.40 -18.23 -13.08
N TYR A 74 -2.24 -17.32 -13.57
CA TYR A 74 -1.77 -16.08 -14.20
C TYR A 74 -1.02 -15.17 -13.22
N TYR A 75 -1.39 -15.21 -11.93
CA TYR A 75 -0.80 -14.39 -10.89
C TYR A 75 -0.41 -15.23 -9.69
N ARG A 76 0.74 -14.89 -9.10
CA ARG A 76 1.29 -15.56 -7.92
C ARG A 76 1.73 -14.55 -6.89
N LEU A 77 1.46 -14.85 -5.62
CA LEU A 77 1.94 -14.06 -4.49
C LEU A 77 3.12 -14.79 -3.86
N GLN A 78 4.31 -14.20 -3.98
CA GLN A 78 5.53 -14.75 -3.40
C GLN A 78 6.01 -13.85 -2.26
N CYS A 79 6.08 -14.38 -1.05
CA CYS A 79 6.57 -13.68 0.12
C CYS A 79 7.84 -14.35 0.66
N VAL A 80 8.89 -13.57 0.79
CA VAL A 80 10.23 -14.02 1.16
C VAL A 80 10.72 -13.25 2.39
N PRO A 81 11.29 -13.92 3.40
CA PRO A 81 11.90 -13.22 4.53
C PRO A 81 13.12 -12.41 4.07
N SER A 82 13.20 -11.16 4.52
CA SER A 82 14.26 -10.20 4.21
C SER A 82 14.75 -9.56 5.51
N ALA A 83 15.80 -10.13 6.10
CA ALA A 83 16.36 -9.74 7.40
C ALA A 83 15.32 -9.77 8.54
N SER A 84 14.65 -8.64 8.82
CA SER A 84 13.61 -8.47 9.85
C SER A 84 12.22 -8.18 9.28
N GLU A 85 12.06 -8.20 7.95
CA GLU A 85 10.82 -7.85 7.26
C GLU A 85 10.40 -8.99 6.32
N CYS A 86 9.10 -9.18 6.11
CA CYS A 86 8.61 -10.09 5.08
C CYS A 86 8.27 -9.27 3.83
N ARG A 87 8.97 -9.53 2.73
CA ARG A 87 8.76 -8.84 1.46
C ARG A 87 7.94 -9.73 0.54
N CYS A 88 6.81 -9.21 0.10
CA CYS A 88 5.92 -9.86 -0.84
C CYS A 88 6.00 -9.23 -2.22
N THR A 89 5.93 -10.06 -3.25
CA THR A 89 5.88 -9.68 -4.64
C THR A 89 4.66 -10.33 -5.26
N LEU A 90 3.79 -9.51 -5.84
CA LEU A 90 2.75 -9.98 -6.75
C LEU A 90 3.37 -10.09 -8.14
N GLN A 91 3.38 -11.30 -8.71
CA GLN A 91 4.01 -11.59 -9.99
C GLN A 91 2.96 -11.95 -11.04
N ASP A 92 3.15 -11.45 -12.25
CA ASP A 92 2.44 -11.89 -13.45
C ASP A 92 3.26 -13.02 -14.10
N MET A 93 2.72 -14.24 -14.04
CA MET A 93 3.40 -15.43 -14.56
C MET A 93 3.33 -15.51 -16.08
N SER A 94 2.34 -14.87 -16.73
CA SER A 94 2.24 -14.86 -18.19
C SER A 94 3.37 -14.09 -18.86
N ARG A 95 3.96 -13.14 -18.15
CA ARG A 95 5.06 -12.29 -18.62
C ARG A 95 6.35 -12.46 -17.80
N ALA A 96 6.34 -13.32 -16.79
CA ALA A 96 7.42 -13.49 -15.81
C ALA A 96 7.91 -12.16 -15.21
N GLN A 97 6.97 -11.25 -14.88
CA GLN A 97 7.28 -9.89 -14.43
C GLN A 97 6.71 -9.61 -13.04
N PRO A 98 7.48 -8.95 -12.15
CA PRO A 98 6.95 -8.46 -10.88
C PRO A 98 6.00 -7.29 -11.15
N LEU A 99 4.77 -7.40 -10.67
CA LEU A 99 3.73 -6.40 -10.83
C LEU A 99 3.83 -5.34 -9.73
N VAL A 100 3.92 -5.78 -8.47
CA VAL A 100 4.02 -4.91 -7.30
C VAL A 100 4.88 -5.59 -6.23
N ASN A 101 5.75 -4.82 -5.57
CA ASN A 101 6.51 -5.23 -4.39
C ASN A 101 6.01 -4.47 -3.16
N PHE A 102 5.85 -5.15 -2.04
CA PHE A 102 5.37 -4.56 -0.81
C PHE A 102 5.86 -5.33 0.43
N GLN A 103 5.77 -4.68 1.59
CA GLN A 103 6.05 -5.30 2.88
C GLN A 103 4.76 -5.92 3.44
N ALA A 104 4.84 -7.15 3.93
CA ALA A 104 3.70 -7.79 4.58
C ALA A 104 3.42 -7.18 5.96
N ALA A 105 2.18 -7.33 6.43
CA ALA A 105 1.82 -6.95 7.81
C ALA A 105 2.68 -7.68 8.85
N GLU A 106 2.82 -7.06 10.03
CA GLU A 106 3.36 -7.75 11.20
C GLU A 106 2.53 -9.01 11.52
N GLY A 107 3.20 -10.14 11.71
CA GLY A 107 2.55 -11.43 11.98
C GLY A 107 2.06 -12.20 10.74
N ALA A 108 2.30 -11.69 9.53
CA ALA A 108 2.04 -12.45 8.31
C ALA A 108 2.92 -13.71 8.24
N SER A 109 2.34 -14.83 7.79
CA SER A 109 3.11 -16.04 7.53
C SER A 109 4.11 -15.81 6.38
N CYS A 110 5.35 -16.21 6.60
CA CYS A 110 6.47 -16.05 5.66
C CYS A 110 7.41 -17.27 5.85
N PRO A 111 7.87 -17.97 4.79
CA PRO A 111 7.62 -17.71 3.37
C PRO A 111 6.22 -18.17 2.92
N ARG A 112 5.72 -17.56 1.84
CA ARG A 112 4.49 -17.97 1.15
C ARG A 112 4.71 -17.96 -0.34
N ASP A 113 4.08 -18.92 -1.01
CA ASP A 113 4.05 -18.98 -2.46
C ASP A 113 2.71 -19.59 -2.89
N GLU A 114 1.75 -18.72 -3.20
CA GLU A 114 0.35 -19.09 -3.41
C GLU A 114 -0.19 -18.48 -4.71
N PRO A 115 -1.03 -19.24 -5.46
CA PRO A 115 -1.72 -18.71 -6.62
C PRO A 115 -2.74 -17.63 -6.20
N VAL A 116 -2.92 -16.62 -7.05
CA VAL A 116 -3.89 -15.55 -6.81
C VAL A 116 -5.13 -15.82 -7.66
N GLY A 117 -6.27 -16.01 -6.99
CA GLY A 117 -7.54 -16.38 -7.64
C GLY A 117 -7.84 -17.86 -7.46
N THR A 118 -8.41 -18.24 -6.33
CA THR A 118 -8.88 -19.60 -6.07
C THR A 118 -10.34 -19.73 -6.47
N ALA A 119 -10.71 -20.80 -7.19
CA ALA A 119 -12.11 -21.03 -7.55
C ALA A 119 -12.96 -21.22 -6.28
N VAL A 120 -14.20 -20.72 -6.32
CA VAL A 120 -15.16 -20.88 -5.21
C VAL A 120 -15.91 -22.20 -5.41
N ASP A 121 -15.99 -23.04 -4.37
CA ASP A 121 -16.55 -24.41 -4.43
C ASP A 121 -17.94 -24.49 -5.07
N GLN A 122 -18.80 -23.50 -4.84
CA GLN A 122 -20.18 -23.45 -5.33
C GLN A 122 -20.35 -22.69 -6.65
N ALA A 123 -19.28 -22.10 -7.18
CA ALA A 123 -19.30 -21.26 -8.36
C ALA A 123 -17.93 -21.35 -9.06
N PRO A 124 -17.68 -22.40 -9.87
CA PRO A 124 -16.37 -22.63 -10.49
C PRO A 124 -15.96 -21.53 -11.47
N ALA A 125 -16.92 -20.75 -11.98
CA ALA A 125 -16.69 -19.57 -12.80
C ALA A 125 -16.35 -18.31 -11.97
N VAL A 126 -16.34 -18.39 -10.63
CA VAL A 126 -16.05 -17.28 -9.72
C VAL A 126 -14.79 -17.58 -8.92
N TYR A 127 -13.87 -16.63 -8.94
CA TYR A 127 -12.58 -16.72 -8.27
C TYR A 127 -12.53 -15.75 -7.09
N GLN A 128 -12.07 -16.22 -5.94
CA GLN A 128 -11.76 -15.41 -4.78
C GLN A 128 -10.29 -14.97 -4.84
N VAL A 129 -10.07 -13.67 -4.70
CA VAL A 129 -8.75 -13.05 -4.70
C VAL A 129 -8.53 -12.39 -3.34
N ALA A 130 -7.41 -12.69 -2.68
CA ALA A 130 -7.02 -12.08 -1.41
C ALA A 130 -5.63 -11.44 -1.55
N LEU A 131 -5.57 -10.10 -1.41
CA LEU A 131 -4.33 -9.34 -1.53
C LEU A 131 -3.97 -8.67 -0.20
N PRO A 132 -2.78 -8.94 0.40
CA PRO A 132 -2.34 -8.32 1.65
C PRO A 132 -1.79 -6.90 1.44
N LEU A 133 -2.55 -6.08 0.73
CA LEU A 133 -2.21 -4.70 0.35
C LEU A 133 -3.13 -3.66 1.01
N GLY A 134 -3.98 -4.10 1.95
CA GLY A 134 -4.88 -3.21 2.68
C GLY A 134 -4.15 -2.36 3.73
N PRO A 135 -4.87 -1.41 4.37
CA PRO A 135 -4.32 -0.61 5.47
C PRO A 135 -3.73 -1.50 6.57
N GLY A 136 -2.48 -1.25 6.96
CA GLY A 136 -1.78 -2.08 7.95
C GLY A 136 -1.47 -3.50 7.46
N GLY A 137 -1.48 -3.73 6.14
CA GLY A 137 -1.21 -5.02 5.49
C GLY A 137 -2.35 -6.05 5.66
N GLN A 138 -3.56 -5.60 5.99
CA GLN A 138 -4.75 -6.45 6.00
C GLN A 138 -5.04 -7.02 4.60
N ALA A 139 -5.58 -8.23 4.56
CA ALA A 139 -5.99 -8.88 3.33
C ALA A 139 -7.28 -8.25 2.78
N VAL A 140 -7.20 -7.63 1.61
CA VAL A 140 -8.35 -7.19 0.82
C VAL A 140 -8.83 -8.38 0.01
N THR A 141 -10.04 -8.86 0.31
CA THR A 141 -10.64 -10.01 -0.38
C THR A 141 -11.76 -9.55 -1.30
N PHE A 142 -11.77 -10.02 -2.54
CA PHE A 142 -12.80 -9.74 -3.51
C PHE A 142 -13.06 -10.95 -4.42
N HIS A 143 -14.21 -10.97 -5.08
CA HIS A 143 -14.62 -12.04 -5.97
C HIS A 143 -14.67 -11.54 -7.41
N VAL A 144 -14.19 -12.36 -8.34
CA VAL A 144 -14.15 -12.05 -9.76
C VAL A 144 -14.77 -13.19 -10.54
N ALA A 145 -15.83 -12.91 -11.29
CA ALA A 145 -16.43 -13.89 -12.18
C ALA A 145 -15.76 -13.86 -13.56
N HIS A 146 -15.43 -15.03 -14.10
CA HIS A 146 -14.98 -15.20 -15.48
C HIS A 146 -16.20 -15.16 -16.41
N ARG A 147 -16.21 -14.15 -17.28
CA ARG A 147 -17.40 -13.76 -18.04
C ARG A 147 -17.85 -14.85 -19.01
N GLU A 148 -16.92 -15.48 -19.71
CA GLU A 148 -17.25 -16.47 -20.74
C GLU A 148 -17.78 -17.77 -20.11
N ALA A 149 -17.19 -18.22 -19.00
CA ALA A 149 -17.68 -19.41 -18.29
C ALA A 149 -19.10 -19.24 -17.75
N LEU A 150 -19.53 -18.02 -17.41
CA LEU A 150 -20.90 -17.78 -16.95
C LEU A 150 -21.97 -18.03 -18.02
N PHE A 151 -21.65 -17.83 -19.30
CA PHE A 151 -22.63 -18.01 -20.39
C PHE A 151 -22.83 -19.47 -20.79
N HIS A 152 -21.93 -20.37 -20.36
CA HIS A 152 -21.99 -21.80 -20.67
C HIS A 152 -22.50 -22.66 -19.49
N LEU A 153 -22.96 -22.04 -18.39
CA LEU A 153 -23.53 -22.75 -17.23
C LEU A 153 -25.01 -23.16 -17.43
N ASP A 154 -25.67 -22.65 -18.47
CA ASP A 154 -27.10 -22.85 -18.75
C ASP A 154 -27.38 -23.82 -19.93
N GLU A 155 -26.38 -24.55 -20.44
CA GLU A 155 -26.54 -25.65 -21.43
C GLU A 155 -26.47 -27.05 -20.81
#